data_AF-A0A545SMQ9-F1
#
_entry.id   AF-A0A545SMQ9-F1
#
_cell.length_a   1.000
_cell.length_b   1.000
_cell.length_c   1.000
_cell.angle_alpha   90.00
_cell.angle_beta   90.00
_cell.angle_gamma   90.00
#
_symmetry.space_group_name_H-M   'P 1'
#
loop_
_entity.id
_entity.type
_entity.pdbx_description
1 polymer ?
#
loop_
_entity_poly.entity_id
_entity_poly.type
_entity_poly.pdbx_seq_one_letter_code
_entity_poly.pdbx_strand_id
1 'polypeptide(L)'
;MQVSNVVVFTVVEVFLLLAAACVLLLVRARNLKQMTASLQQQVKQLTDDLRATDSAPQHPLPGSYRQTIDEQLSLTRHYHRGLNADQDIALDLNPETPLPRQIAALRHAFLIAEKEALHSSANTAPSWPVLETKLQQLIQFYTTAPNTGILKAGGGQEIERMATVMAMVKRFTAASEAMLQALVTLKQQTALQPDPKTPGGGSSADIAGTEKTQAQLRSLQQQQTDLEAAYVALCKRSCTSDKGL
;
A
#
# COMPACT_ATOMS: atom_id res chain seq x y z
N MET A 1 -16.20 -46.03 -44.34
CA MET A 1 -15.00 -45.74 -43.53
C MET A 1 -15.29 -46.18 -42.10
N GLN A 2 -14.67 -47.26 -41.63
CA GLN A 2 -14.85 -47.76 -40.27
C GLN A 2 -13.96 -46.91 -39.36
N VAL A 3 -14.57 -46.11 -38.49
CA VAL A 3 -13.84 -45.31 -37.51
C VAL A 3 -13.26 -46.29 -36.49
N SER A 4 -11.94 -46.24 -36.27
CA SER A 4 -11.27 -47.12 -35.32
C SER A 4 -11.82 -46.88 -33.90
N ASN A 5 -12.23 -47.95 -33.20
CA ASN A 5 -12.74 -47.89 -31.82
C ASN A 5 -11.78 -47.18 -30.85
N VAL A 6 -10.48 -47.17 -31.18
CA VAL A 6 -9.45 -46.46 -30.42
C VAL A 6 -9.74 -44.96 -30.35
N VAL A 7 -10.20 -44.35 -31.46
CA VAL A 7 -10.48 -42.91 -31.52
C VAL A 7 -11.62 -42.53 -30.58
N VAL A 8 -12.66 -43.37 -30.48
CA VAL A 8 -13.79 -43.13 -29.58
C VAL A 8 -13.33 -43.18 -28.11
N PHE A 9 -12.49 -44.15 -27.76
CA PHE A 9 -11.97 -44.27 -26.40
C PHE A 9 -11.13 -43.06 -25.98
N THR A 10 -10.25 -42.56 -26.87
CA THR A 10 -9.45 -41.36 -26.60
C THR A 10 -10.31 -40.11 -26.41
N VAL A 11 -11.38 -39.93 -27.21
CA VAL A 11 -12.29 -38.78 -27.08
C VAL A 11 -13.04 -38.82 -25.74
N VAL A 12 -13.49 -40.01 -25.31
CA VAL A 12 -14.16 -40.18 -24.02
C VAL A 12 -13.21 -39.88 -22.86
N GLU A 13 -11.96 -40.34 -22.93
CA GLU A 13 -10.96 -40.09 -21.90
C GLU A 13 -10.63 -38.59 -21.75
N VAL A 14 -10.42 -37.88 -22.86
CA VAL A 14 -10.19 -36.43 -22.84
C VAL A 14 -11.39 -35.67 -22.27
N PHE A 15 -12.61 -36.10 -22.61
CA PHE A 15 -13.82 -35.48 -22.07
C PHE A 15 -13.94 -35.67 -20.55
N LEU A 16 -13.59 -36.85 -20.04
CA LEU A 16 -13.58 -37.12 -18.60
C LEU A 16 -12.52 -36.28 -17.87
N LEU A 17 -11.31 -36.14 -18.43
CA LEU A 17 -10.28 -35.29 -17.85
C LEU A 17 -10.68 -33.82 -17.83
N LEU A 18 -11.31 -33.34 -18.90
CA LEU A 18 -11.83 -31.97 -18.97
C LEU A 18 -12.94 -31.73 -17.94
N ALA A 19 -13.88 -32.67 -17.81
CA ALA A 19 -14.93 -32.60 -16.80
C ALA A 19 -14.35 -32.57 -15.38
N ALA A 20 -13.36 -33.41 -15.08
CA ALA A 20 -12.67 -33.41 -13.78
C ALA A 20 -11.97 -32.06 -13.50
N ALA A 21 -11.30 -31.48 -14.51
CA ALA A 21 -10.67 -30.17 -14.39
C ALA A 21 -11.71 -29.05 -14.11
N CYS A 22 -12.86 -29.08 -14.80
CA CYS A 22 -13.95 -28.14 -14.55
C CYS A 22 -14.48 -28.24 -13.11
N VAL A 23 -14.66 -29.45 -12.59
CA VAL A 23 -15.09 -29.65 -11.19
C VAL A 23 -14.05 -29.09 -10.21
N LEU A 24 -12.75 -29.34 -10.43
CA LEU A 24 -11.67 -28.79 -9.60
C LEU A 24 -11.67 -27.25 -9.60
N LEU A 25 -11.84 -26.62 -10.76
CA LEU A 25 -11.93 -25.16 -10.86
C LEU A 25 -13.13 -24.60 -10.09
N LEU A 26 -14.30 -25.27 -10.17
CA LEU A 26 -15.48 -24.86 -9.41
C LEU A 26 -15.28 -24.98 -7.89
N VAL A 27 -14.59 -26.02 -7.42
CA VAL A 27 -14.24 -26.17 -5.99
C VAL A 27 -13.28 -25.07 -5.54
N ARG A 28 -12.26 -24.75 -6.33
CA ARG A 28 -11.31 -23.66 -6.03
C ARG A 28 -11.99 -22.29 -6.02
N ALA A 29 -12.88 -22.03 -6.98
CA ALA A 29 -13.65 -20.80 -7.04
C ALA A 29 -14.57 -20.62 -5.81
N ARG A 30 -15.12 -21.72 -5.28
CA ARG A 30 -15.91 -21.68 -4.03
C ARG A 30 -15.05 -21.33 -2.81
N ASN A 31 -13.86 -21.91 -2.69
CA ASN A 31 -12.96 -21.58 -1.58
C ASN A 31 -12.51 -20.10 -1.61
N LEU A 32 -12.33 -19.52 -2.80
CA LEU A 32 -12.02 -18.08 -2.92
C LEU A 32 -13.16 -17.19 -2.42
N LYS A 33 -14.43 -17.55 -2.69
CA LYS A 33 -15.59 -16.81 -2.18
C LYS A 33 -15.66 -16.80 -0.65
N GLN A 34 -15.20 -17.86 0.00
CA GLN A 34 -15.19 -17.92 1.47
C GLN A 34 -14.16 -16.95 2.06
N MET A 35 -12.98 -16.82 1.43
CA MET A 35 -11.95 -15.88 1.89
C MET A 35 -12.37 -14.42 1.68
N THR A 36 -13.00 -14.11 0.54
CA THR A 36 -13.50 -12.74 0.29
C THR A 36 -14.63 -12.39 1.24
N ALA A 37 -15.53 -13.33 1.56
CA ALA A 37 -16.56 -13.12 2.59
C ALA A 37 -15.93 -12.85 3.97
N SER A 38 -14.87 -13.56 4.34
CA SER A 38 -14.14 -13.33 5.59
C SER A 38 -13.47 -11.95 5.64
N LEU A 39 -12.86 -11.50 4.55
CA LEU A 39 -12.26 -10.16 4.47
C LEU A 39 -13.31 -9.07 4.52
N GLN A 40 -14.42 -9.23 3.79
CA GLN A 40 -15.55 -8.31 3.85
C GLN A 40 -16.14 -8.23 5.27
N GLN A 41 -16.20 -9.36 5.97
CA GLN A 41 -16.65 -9.40 7.36
C GLN A 41 -15.68 -8.67 8.30
N GLN A 42 -14.37 -8.81 8.11
CA GLN A 42 -13.38 -8.07 8.90
C GLN A 42 -13.45 -6.56 8.64
N VAL A 43 -13.59 -6.14 7.39
CA VAL A 43 -13.77 -4.71 7.04
C VAL A 43 -15.07 -4.17 7.63
N LYS A 44 -16.15 -4.96 7.57
CA LYS A 44 -17.43 -4.58 8.16
C LYS A 44 -17.33 -4.49 9.68
N GLN A 45 -16.67 -5.44 10.33
CA GLN A 45 -16.41 -5.40 11.78
C GLN A 45 -15.59 -4.18 12.16
N LEU A 46 -14.50 -3.86 11.45
CA LEU A 46 -13.71 -2.65 11.71
C LEU A 46 -14.53 -1.37 11.48
N THR A 47 -15.41 -1.34 10.47
CA THR A 47 -16.29 -0.20 10.20
C THR A 47 -17.36 -0.06 11.28
N ASP A 48 -17.96 -1.16 11.71
CA ASP A 48 -18.97 -1.19 12.76
C ASP A 48 -18.35 -0.88 14.13
N ASP A 49 -17.12 -1.34 14.41
CA ASP A 49 -16.35 -1.00 15.61
C ASP A 49 -15.97 0.49 15.61
N LEU A 50 -15.55 1.05 14.48
CA LEU A 50 -15.31 2.50 14.34
C LEU A 50 -16.61 3.30 14.54
N ARG A 51 -17.74 2.84 13.98
CA ARG A 51 -19.05 3.48 14.13
C ARG A 51 -19.62 3.36 15.54
N ALA A 52 -19.39 2.25 16.22
CA ALA A 52 -19.76 2.05 17.62
C ALA A 52 -18.86 2.88 18.55
N THR A 53 -17.58 3.02 18.20
CA THR A 53 -16.64 3.90 18.90
C THR A 53 -16.97 5.38 18.68
N ASP A 54 -17.56 5.75 17.53
CA ASP A 54 -18.11 7.08 17.26
C ASP A 54 -19.33 7.40 18.16
N SER A 55 -19.94 6.38 18.78
CA SER A 55 -21.06 6.51 19.74
C SER A 55 -20.65 6.32 21.20
N ALA A 56 -19.43 5.87 21.48
CA ALA A 56 -18.82 5.91 22.81
C ALA A 56 -18.38 7.36 23.11
N PRO A 57 -18.32 7.81 24.38
CA PRO A 57 -17.87 9.17 24.68
C PRO A 57 -16.50 9.37 24.07
N GLN A 58 -16.47 10.24 23.07
CA GLN A 58 -15.29 10.65 22.32
C GLN A 58 -14.12 10.81 23.30
N HIS A 59 -13.03 10.07 23.09
CA HIS A 59 -11.74 10.61 23.50
C HIS A 59 -11.68 12.01 22.87
N PRO A 60 -11.47 13.08 23.66
CA PRO A 60 -11.67 14.42 23.17
C PRO A 60 -10.64 14.72 22.09
N LEU A 61 -11.03 14.62 20.82
CA LEU A 61 -10.34 15.28 19.73
C LEU A 61 -11.20 16.44 19.22
N PRO A 62 -11.13 17.59 19.89
CA PRO A 62 -11.19 18.88 19.23
C PRO A 62 -9.81 19.56 19.40
N GLY A 63 -8.74 18.83 19.11
CA GLY A 63 -7.41 19.43 19.00
C GLY A 63 -7.22 20.02 17.62
N SER A 64 -6.60 21.20 17.53
CA SER A 64 -6.07 21.70 16.24
C SER A 64 -5.19 20.61 15.63
N TYR A 65 -5.18 20.43 14.29
CA TYR A 65 -4.32 19.45 13.61
C TYR A 65 -2.87 19.46 14.11
N ARG A 66 -2.38 20.65 14.45
CA ARG A 66 -1.08 20.88 15.07
C ARG A 66 -0.89 20.13 16.40
N GLN A 67 -1.90 20.12 17.27
CA GLN A 67 -1.88 19.39 18.54
C GLN A 67 -1.83 17.88 18.31
N THR A 68 -2.55 17.37 17.30
CA THR A 68 -2.48 15.95 16.93
C THR A 68 -1.07 15.57 16.46
N ILE A 69 -0.41 16.42 15.68
CA ILE A 69 0.98 16.17 15.27
C ILE A 69 1.92 16.21 16.48
N ASP A 70 1.77 17.18 17.38
CA ASP A 70 2.59 17.27 18.60
C ASP A 70 2.39 16.05 19.51
N GLU A 71 1.17 15.54 19.62
CA GLU A 71 0.84 14.31 20.33
C GLU A 71 1.51 13.10 19.67
N GLN A 72 1.38 12.93 18.35
CA GLN A 72 2.03 11.84 17.62
C GLN A 72 3.56 11.89 17.70
N LEU A 73 4.14 13.09 17.71
CA LEU A 73 5.57 13.32 17.96
C LEU A 73 5.97 12.82 19.35
N SER A 74 5.17 13.12 20.38
CA SER A 74 5.42 12.67 21.74
C SER A 74 5.33 11.14 21.86
N LEU A 75 4.29 10.52 21.28
CA LEU A 75 4.09 9.07 21.27
C LEU A 75 5.24 8.36 20.56
N THR A 76 5.67 8.89 19.41
CA THR A 76 6.78 8.32 18.65
C THR A 76 8.10 8.38 19.44
N ARG A 77 8.38 9.51 20.13
CA ARG A 77 9.54 9.63 21.02
C ARG A 77 9.46 8.67 22.21
N HIS A 78 8.29 8.52 22.82
CA HIS A 78 8.10 7.58 23.94
C HIS A 78 8.32 6.13 23.51
N TYR A 79 7.76 5.74 22.36
CA TYR A 79 7.98 4.42 21.77
C TYR A 79 9.45 4.16 21.49
N HIS A 80 10.14 5.13 20.89
CA HIS A 80 11.57 5.05 20.58
C HIS A 80 12.44 4.87 21.84
N ARG A 81 12.16 5.61 22.93
CA ARG A 81 12.82 5.41 24.23
C ARG A 81 12.60 4.00 24.79
N GLY A 82 11.40 3.44 24.58
CA GLY A 82 11.08 2.06 24.97
C GLY A 82 11.90 1.00 24.23
N LEU A 83 12.54 1.35 23.10
CA LEU A 83 13.43 0.46 22.35
C LEU A 83 14.88 0.49 22.85
N ASN A 84 15.17 1.02 24.05
CA ASN A 84 16.50 1.19 24.64
C ASN A 84 17.45 2.05 23.81
N ALA A 85 16.94 3.12 23.21
CA ALA A 85 17.79 4.06 22.48
C ALA A 85 18.52 5.01 23.44
N ASP A 86 19.83 4.87 23.53
CA ASP A 86 20.69 5.79 24.30
C ASP A 86 20.97 7.11 23.56
N GLN A 87 20.62 7.16 22.27
CA GLN A 87 20.83 8.31 21.39
C GLN A 87 19.52 8.97 20.97
N ASP A 88 19.64 10.21 20.49
CA ASP A 88 18.49 10.97 20.00
C ASP A 88 17.88 10.29 18.76
N ILE A 89 16.56 10.35 18.65
CA ILE A 89 15.77 9.72 17.58
C ILE A 89 16.17 10.22 16.18
N ALA A 90 16.66 11.45 16.08
CA ALA A 90 17.16 12.02 14.82
C ALA A 90 18.50 11.41 14.35
N LEU A 91 19.25 10.78 15.24
CA LEU A 91 20.52 10.10 14.91
C LEU A 91 20.28 8.63 14.50
N ASP A 92 19.10 8.09 14.80
CA ASP A 92 18.70 6.72 14.48
C ASP A 92 18.22 6.54 13.02
N LEU A 93 18.42 7.53 12.15
CA LEU A 93 18.25 7.35 10.69
C LEU A 93 19.43 6.58 10.06
N ASN A 94 20.48 6.28 10.81
CA ASN A 94 21.65 5.55 10.32
C ASN A 94 21.27 4.09 9.96
N PRO A 95 21.67 3.59 8.77
CA PRO A 95 21.43 2.20 8.34
C PRO A 95 21.94 1.13 9.32
N GLU A 96 22.92 1.45 10.18
CA GLU A 96 23.50 0.51 11.15
C GLU A 96 22.64 0.34 12.42
N THR A 97 21.60 1.16 12.59
CA THR A 97 20.71 1.09 13.77
C THR A 97 19.66 -0.01 13.61
N PRO A 98 19.17 -0.64 14.68
CA PRO A 98 18.18 -1.71 14.53
C PRO A 98 16.90 -1.20 13.88
N LEU A 99 16.36 -1.98 12.93
CA LEU A 99 15.18 -1.64 12.12
C LEU A 99 14.01 -0.98 12.89
N PRO A 100 13.57 -1.48 14.07
CA PRO A 100 12.46 -0.82 14.79
C PRO A 100 12.79 0.62 15.23
N ARG A 101 14.06 0.94 15.50
CA ARG A 101 14.50 2.31 15.81
C ARG A 101 14.54 3.18 14.57
N GLN A 102 15.03 2.64 13.45
CA GLN A 102 14.99 3.34 12.15
C GLN A 102 13.56 3.72 11.76
N ILE A 103 12.59 2.82 11.93
CA ILE A 103 11.18 3.09 11.61
C ILE A 103 10.63 4.21 12.50
N ALA A 104 10.94 4.18 13.81
CA ALA A 104 10.53 5.24 14.72
C ALA A 104 11.18 6.59 14.37
N ALA A 105 12.47 6.58 14.00
CA ALA A 105 13.22 7.74 13.55
C ALA A 105 12.65 8.32 12.25
N LEU A 106 12.33 7.47 11.26
CA LEU A 106 11.73 7.87 9.99
C LEU A 106 10.37 8.52 10.21
N ARG A 107 9.51 7.89 11.02
CA ARG A 107 8.19 8.43 11.37
C ARG A 107 8.33 9.79 12.07
N HIS A 108 9.28 9.91 12.98
CA HIS A 108 9.57 11.16 13.68
C HIS A 108 10.01 12.27 12.73
N ALA A 109 10.93 11.97 11.81
CA ALA A 109 11.39 12.92 10.80
C ALA A 109 10.25 13.36 9.85
N PHE A 110 9.36 12.44 9.47
CA PHE A 110 8.17 12.76 8.69
C PHE A 110 7.25 13.75 9.42
N LEU A 111 6.94 13.47 10.69
CA LEU A 111 6.09 14.34 11.52
C LEU A 111 6.73 15.71 11.76
N ILE A 112 8.07 15.80 11.85
CA ILE A 112 8.77 17.09 11.90
C ILE A 112 8.60 17.85 10.59
N ALA A 113 8.84 17.20 9.45
CA ALA A 113 8.69 17.84 8.13
C ALA A 113 7.26 18.36 7.94
N GLU A 114 6.27 17.60 8.37
CA GLU A 114 4.87 18.01 8.35
C GLU A 114 4.59 19.19 9.30
N LYS A 115 5.13 19.13 10.52
CA LYS A 115 5.06 20.25 11.46
C LYS A 115 5.66 21.51 10.84
N GLU A 116 6.82 21.44 10.21
CA GLU A 116 7.46 22.59 9.53
C GLU A 116 6.62 23.12 8.37
N ALA A 117 6.00 22.23 7.59
CA ALA A 117 5.10 22.60 6.50
C ALA A 117 3.83 23.33 6.99
N LEU A 118 3.32 22.96 8.17
CA LEU A 118 2.24 23.71 8.84
C LEU A 118 2.69 25.08 9.33
N HIS A 119 3.92 25.23 9.82
CA HIS A 119 4.41 26.53 10.29
C HIS A 119 4.69 27.50 9.13
N SER A 120 4.99 26.96 7.95
CA SER A 120 5.31 27.73 6.75
C SER A 120 4.07 28.24 5.99
N SER A 121 2.87 27.76 6.36
CA SER A 121 1.60 28.20 5.77
C SER A 121 0.87 29.13 6.75
N ALA A 122 0.41 30.28 6.25
CA ALA A 122 -0.48 31.16 7.02
C ALA A 122 -1.88 30.56 7.21
N ASN A 123 -2.22 29.55 6.40
CA ASN A 123 -3.48 28.84 6.44
C ASN A 123 -3.35 27.61 7.34
N THR A 124 -4.43 27.15 7.96
CA THR A 124 -4.43 25.96 8.86
C THR A 124 -4.12 24.64 8.14
N ALA A 125 -3.83 24.69 6.83
CA ALA A 125 -3.54 23.54 5.99
C ALA A 125 -2.03 23.50 5.63
N PRO A 126 -1.40 22.31 5.65
CA PRO A 126 0.04 22.16 5.42
C PRO A 126 0.46 22.60 4.01
N SER A 127 1.60 23.28 3.92
CA SER A 127 2.19 23.68 2.64
C SER A 127 2.88 22.48 1.95
N TRP A 128 2.17 21.88 1.00
CA TRP A 128 2.67 20.74 0.21
C TRP A 128 4.06 20.95 -0.43
N PRO A 129 4.41 22.12 -1.00
CA PRO A 129 5.73 22.31 -1.60
C PRO A 129 6.89 22.25 -0.59
N VAL A 130 6.66 22.71 0.64
CA VAL A 130 7.66 22.65 1.72
C VAL A 130 7.82 21.21 2.17
N LEU A 131 6.71 20.50 2.35
CA LEU A 131 6.72 19.09 2.70
C LEU A 131 7.45 18.24 1.66
N GLU A 132 7.16 18.46 0.37
CA GLU A 132 7.83 17.78 -0.74
C GLU A 132 9.34 18.00 -0.71
N THR A 133 9.78 19.25 -0.55
CA THR A 133 11.21 19.59 -0.48
C THR A 133 11.90 18.87 0.68
N LYS A 134 11.25 18.83 1.85
CA LYS A 134 11.78 18.15 3.05
C LYS A 134 11.84 16.63 2.90
N LEU A 135 10.82 16.03 2.28
CA LEU A 135 10.82 14.60 1.99
C LEU A 135 11.87 14.23 0.95
N GLN A 136 12.06 15.05 -0.09
CA GLN A 136 13.13 14.85 -1.06
C GLN A 136 14.51 14.92 -0.39
N GLN A 137 14.75 15.86 0.53
CA GLN A 137 15.99 15.93 1.31
C GLN A 137 16.21 14.65 2.13
N LEU A 138 15.15 14.15 2.77
CA LEU A 138 15.21 12.92 3.55
C LEU A 138 15.54 11.71 2.67
N ILE A 139 14.90 11.58 1.50
CA ILE A 139 15.18 10.53 0.53
C ILE A 139 16.62 10.64 0.00
N GLN A 140 17.07 11.85 -0.34
CA GLN A 140 18.45 12.08 -0.80
C GLN A 140 19.48 11.69 0.26
N PHE A 141 19.23 11.99 1.53
CA PHE A 141 20.10 11.54 2.62
C PHE A 141 20.23 10.01 2.64
N TYR A 142 19.12 9.28 2.46
CA TYR A 142 19.14 7.81 2.41
C TYR A 142 19.76 7.22 1.15
N THR A 143 19.64 7.89 0.00
CA THR A 143 20.24 7.39 -1.24
C THR A 143 21.73 7.71 -1.34
N THR A 144 22.18 8.80 -0.70
CA THR A 144 23.58 9.23 -0.70
C THR A 144 24.37 8.68 0.48
N ALA A 145 23.71 8.25 1.57
CA ALA A 145 24.34 7.47 2.62
C ALA A 145 24.93 6.19 2.00
N PRO A 146 26.26 6.11 1.82
CA PRO A 146 26.86 4.99 1.11
C PRO A 146 26.72 3.72 1.96
N ASN A 147 26.89 2.57 1.32
CA ASN A 147 27.09 1.24 1.89
C ASN A 147 28.31 1.15 2.85
N THR A 148 28.47 2.08 3.80
CA THR A 148 29.60 2.17 4.72
C THR A 148 29.21 1.60 6.08
N GLY A 149 29.19 0.28 6.17
CA GLY A 149 29.16 -0.44 7.45
C GLY A 149 28.78 -1.93 7.35
N ILE A 150 27.97 -2.29 6.35
CA ILE A 150 27.43 -3.65 6.14
C ILE A 150 28.45 -4.65 5.53
N LEU A 151 29.73 -4.58 5.90
CA LEU A 151 30.69 -5.62 5.54
C LEU A 151 31.47 -6.21 6.72
N LYS A 152 31.09 -5.98 7.99
CA LYS A 152 31.92 -6.58 9.06
C LYS A 152 31.33 -7.13 10.35
N ALA A 153 30.03 -7.17 10.64
CA ALA A 153 29.64 -7.76 11.94
C ALA A 153 28.26 -8.42 12.13
N GLY A 154 27.28 -8.30 11.23
CA GLY A 154 25.94 -8.89 11.44
C GLY A 154 25.52 -9.76 10.26
N GLY A 155 25.06 -10.99 10.51
CA GLY A 155 24.87 -12.06 9.53
C GLY A 155 24.05 -11.68 8.29
N GLY A 156 24.36 -12.33 7.16
CA GLY A 156 23.84 -12.04 5.81
C GLY A 156 22.31 -12.03 5.63
N GLN A 157 21.54 -12.37 6.66
CA GLN A 157 20.08 -12.33 6.65
C GLN A 157 19.51 -10.92 6.80
N GLU A 158 20.16 -10.00 7.52
CA GLU A 158 19.72 -8.60 7.61
C GLU A 158 20.03 -7.81 6.34
N ILE A 159 21.15 -8.11 5.68
CA ILE A 159 21.55 -7.51 4.40
C ILE A 159 20.52 -7.85 3.32
N GLU A 160 20.06 -9.10 3.29
CA GLU A 160 19.01 -9.54 2.37
C GLU A 160 17.66 -8.88 2.67
N ARG A 161 17.30 -8.74 3.95
CA ARG A 161 16.07 -8.03 4.36
C ARG A 161 16.13 -6.55 4.00
N MET A 162 17.27 -5.89 4.18
CA MET A 162 17.45 -4.48 3.87
C MET A 162 17.48 -4.23 2.37
N ALA A 163 18.15 -5.09 1.59
CA ALA A 163 18.07 -5.07 0.12
C ALA A 163 16.63 -5.29 -0.37
N THR A 164 15.88 -6.17 0.30
CA THR A 164 14.46 -6.42 0.00
C THR A 164 13.59 -5.21 0.32
N VAL A 165 13.78 -4.57 1.48
CA VAL A 165 13.04 -3.35 1.87
C VAL A 165 13.39 -2.20 0.92
N MET A 166 14.66 -2.03 0.55
CA MET A 166 15.10 -0.98 -0.35
C MET A 166 14.58 -1.20 -1.78
N ALA A 167 14.55 -2.46 -2.25
CA ALA A 167 13.90 -2.83 -3.50
C ALA A 167 12.38 -2.60 -3.45
N MET A 168 11.76 -2.79 -2.29
CA MET A 168 10.34 -2.56 -2.09
C MET A 168 10.00 -1.06 -2.06
N VAL A 169 10.81 -0.25 -1.39
CA VAL A 169 10.70 1.22 -1.43
C VAL A 169 10.86 1.71 -2.86
N LYS A 170 11.87 1.24 -3.61
CA LYS A 170 12.02 1.58 -5.04
C LYS A 170 10.81 1.19 -5.88
N ARG A 171 10.22 0.01 -5.63
CA ARG A 171 8.98 -0.42 -6.29
C ARG A 171 7.79 0.46 -5.92
N PHE A 172 7.67 0.85 -4.66
CA PHE A 172 6.62 1.74 -4.20
C PHE A 172 6.75 3.14 -4.83
N THR A 173 7.97 3.68 -4.87
CA THR A 173 8.26 4.96 -5.53
C THR A 173 7.89 4.90 -7.02
N ALA A 174 8.35 3.87 -7.74
CA ALA A 174 8.02 3.69 -9.16
C ALA A 174 6.50 3.50 -9.39
N ALA A 175 5.82 2.76 -8.52
CA ALA A 175 4.37 2.59 -8.59
C ALA A 175 3.61 3.89 -8.30
N SER A 176 4.08 4.69 -7.34
CA SER A 176 3.50 5.99 -7.02
C SER A 176 3.67 7.00 -8.15
N GLU A 177 4.82 7.01 -8.83
CA GLU A 177 5.06 7.83 -10.02
C GLU A 177 4.14 7.41 -11.19
N ALA A 178 4.00 6.11 -11.43
CA ALA A 178 3.07 5.61 -12.46
C ALA A 178 1.62 6.00 -12.16
N MET A 179 1.21 5.96 -10.89
CA MET A 179 -0.12 6.37 -10.46
C MET A 179 -0.34 7.89 -10.62
N LEU A 180 0.66 8.71 -10.30
CA LEU A 180 0.59 10.16 -10.52
C LEU A 180 0.51 10.50 -12.01
N GLN A 181 1.27 9.82 -12.87
CA GLN A 181 1.16 9.98 -14.32
C GLN A 181 -0.21 9.56 -14.86
N ALA A 182 -0.80 8.48 -14.30
CA ALA A 182 -2.16 8.07 -14.63
C ALA A 182 -3.20 9.13 -14.24
N LEU A 183 -3.04 9.78 -13.07
CA LEU A 183 -3.90 10.88 -12.65
C LEU A 183 -3.77 12.11 -13.57
N VAL A 184 -2.55 12.46 -13.98
CA VAL A 184 -2.31 13.58 -14.92
C VAL A 184 -2.96 13.31 -16.28
N THR A 185 -2.79 12.09 -16.82
CA THR A 185 -3.41 11.70 -18.09
C THR A 185 -4.93 11.66 -18.00
N LEU A 186 -5.50 11.17 -16.89
CA LEU A 186 -6.94 11.24 -16.64
C LEU A 186 -7.43 12.69 -16.59
N LYS A 187 -6.74 13.58 -15.87
CA LYS A 187 -7.10 15.01 -15.83
C LYS A 187 -7.06 15.65 -17.22
N GLN A 188 -6.07 15.31 -18.03
CA GLN A 188 -5.93 15.83 -19.38
C GLN A 188 -6.99 15.30 -20.34
N GLN A 189 -7.43 14.05 -20.17
CA GLN A 189 -8.58 13.50 -20.89
C GLN A 189 -9.90 14.15 -20.47
N THR A 190 -10.10 14.43 -19.18
CA THR A 190 -11.28 15.16 -18.71
C THR A 190 -11.29 16.60 -19.20
N ALA A 191 -10.13 17.27 -19.30
CA ALA A 191 -10.02 18.63 -19.84
C ALA A 191 -10.31 18.72 -21.35
N LEU A 192 -10.22 17.60 -22.09
CA LEU A 192 -10.56 17.50 -23.50
C LEU A 192 -12.02 17.07 -23.75
N GLN A 193 -12.78 16.69 -22.71
CA GLN A 193 -14.22 16.52 -22.82
C GLN A 193 -14.90 17.90 -22.74
N PRO A 194 -15.58 18.37 -23.81
CA PRO A 194 -16.34 19.60 -23.76
C PRO A 194 -17.49 19.47 -22.74
N ASP A 195 -17.70 20.53 -21.97
CA ASP A 195 -18.68 20.67 -20.90
C ASP A 195 -20.10 20.25 -21.38
N PRO A 196 -20.73 19.19 -20.84
CA PRO A 196 -22.03 18.68 -21.32
C PRO A 196 -23.22 19.51 -20.80
N LYS A 197 -23.06 20.83 -20.68
CA LYS A 197 -24.12 21.77 -20.29
C LYS A 197 -24.97 22.26 -21.45
N THR A 198 -25.03 21.53 -22.56
CA THR A 198 -26.03 21.76 -23.60
C THR A 198 -27.12 20.69 -23.45
N PRO A 199 -28.33 21.03 -22.96
CA PRO A 199 -29.42 20.08 -22.83
C PRO A 199 -30.00 19.82 -24.23
N GLY A 200 -29.55 18.75 -24.89
CA GLY A 200 -30.09 18.37 -26.18
C GLY A 200 -29.53 17.07 -26.74
N GLY A 201 -30.31 16.00 -26.65
CA GLY A 201 -30.21 14.82 -27.52
C GLY A 201 -29.18 13.78 -27.07
N GLY A 202 -29.64 12.76 -26.34
CA GLY A 202 -28.87 11.56 -26.05
C GLY A 202 -28.46 10.84 -27.33
N SER A 203 -27.15 10.72 -27.54
CA SER A 203 -26.57 9.84 -28.55
C SER A 203 -25.72 8.77 -27.85
N SER A 204 -25.96 7.51 -28.21
CA SER A 204 -25.47 6.29 -27.57
C SER A 204 -23.94 6.08 -27.62
N ALA A 205 -23.16 7.07 -28.07
CA ALA A 205 -21.72 6.96 -28.30
C ALA A 205 -20.85 7.29 -27.06
N ASP A 206 -21.35 8.09 -26.10
CA ASP A 206 -20.58 8.51 -24.91
C ASP A 206 -20.49 7.44 -23.81
N ILE A 207 -21.30 6.38 -23.89
CA ILE A 207 -21.30 5.28 -22.91
C ILE A 207 -20.04 4.41 -23.05
N ALA A 208 -19.53 4.23 -24.28
CA ALA A 208 -18.36 3.38 -24.53
C ALA A 208 -17.05 3.97 -23.95
N GLY A 209 -16.94 5.30 -23.89
CA GLY A 209 -15.78 5.98 -23.31
C GLY A 209 -15.72 5.90 -21.79
N THR A 210 -16.87 5.96 -21.12
CA THR A 210 -16.99 5.87 -19.66
C THR A 210 -16.80 4.44 -19.15
N GLU A 211 -17.21 3.42 -19.91
CA GLU A 211 -16.92 2.02 -19.58
C GLU A 211 -15.42 1.72 -19.61
N LYS A 212 -14.67 2.29 -20.56
CA LYS A 212 -13.22 2.08 -20.67
C LYS A 212 -12.47 2.71 -19.50
N THR A 213 -12.83 3.91 -19.09
CA THR A 213 -12.22 4.58 -17.92
C THR A 213 -12.60 3.88 -16.63
N GLN A 214 -13.85 3.41 -16.50
CA GLN A 214 -14.29 2.64 -15.33
C GLN A 214 -13.60 1.27 -15.24
N ALA A 215 -13.35 0.60 -16.37
CA ALA A 215 -12.58 -0.63 -16.43
C ALA A 215 -11.11 -0.42 -16.01
N GLN A 216 -10.49 0.68 -16.45
CA GLN A 216 -9.14 1.04 -16.00
C GLN A 216 -9.08 1.33 -14.50
N LEU A 217 -10.06 2.05 -13.96
CA LEU A 217 -10.11 2.35 -12.52
C LEU A 217 -10.22 1.07 -11.68
N ARG A 218 -11.06 0.11 -12.11
CA ARG A 218 -11.18 -1.20 -11.46
C ARG A 218 -9.89 -2.00 -11.53
N SER A 219 -9.18 -1.96 -12.67
CA SER A 219 -7.90 -2.66 -12.81
C SER A 219 -6.83 -2.11 -11.87
N LEU A 220 -6.80 -0.78 -11.66
CA LEU A 220 -5.88 -0.12 -10.72
C LEU A 220 -6.23 -0.45 -9.27
N GLN A 221 -7.51 -0.46 -8.91
CA GLN A 221 -7.94 -0.91 -7.58
C GLN A 221 -7.54 -2.36 -7.32
N GLN A 222 -7.74 -3.23 -8.30
CA GLN A 222 -7.35 -4.64 -8.20
C GLN A 222 -5.83 -4.76 -7.95
N GLN A 223 -5.02 -3.98 -8.69
CA GLN A 223 -3.58 -4.00 -8.58
C GLN A 223 -3.08 -3.48 -7.22
N GLN A 224 -3.74 -2.46 -6.64
CA GLN A 224 -3.47 -2.02 -5.26
C GLN A 224 -3.78 -3.12 -4.25
N THR A 225 -4.94 -3.77 -4.41
CA THR A 225 -5.37 -4.83 -3.50
C THR A 225 -4.40 -6.02 -3.51
N ASP A 226 -3.89 -6.38 -4.70
CA ASP A 226 -2.91 -7.46 -4.86
C ASP A 226 -1.55 -7.11 -4.23
N LEU A 227 -1.12 -5.84 -4.33
CA LEU A 227 0.09 -5.35 -3.68
C LEU A 227 -0.03 -5.37 -2.16
N GLU A 228 -1.17 -4.94 -1.62
CA GLU A 228 -1.45 -4.99 -0.18
C GLU A 228 -1.48 -6.43 0.33
N ALA A 229 -2.11 -7.35 -0.41
CA ALA A 229 -2.15 -8.76 -0.07
C ALA A 229 -0.74 -9.38 -0.05
N ALA A 230 0.11 -9.03 -1.04
CA ALA A 230 1.51 -9.46 -1.08
C ALA A 230 2.31 -8.92 0.11
N TYR A 231 2.07 -7.67 0.52
CA TYR A 231 2.71 -7.06 1.69
C TYR A 231 2.32 -7.79 2.99
N VAL A 232 1.03 -8.03 3.21
CA VAL A 232 0.54 -8.76 4.40
C VAL A 232 1.10 -10.18 4.45
N ALA A 233 1.21 -10.86 3.31
CA ALA A 233 1.80 -12.20 3.23
C ALA A 233 3.29 -12.21 3.61
N LEU A 234 4.05 -11.20 3.19
CA LEU A 234 5.45 -11.02 3.58
C LEU A 234 5.60 -10.69 5.06
N CYS A 235 4.78 -9.80 5.62
CA CYS A 235 4.77 -9.51 7.06
C CYS A 235 4.50 -10.77 7.89
N LYS A 236 3.54 -11.60 7.49
CA LYS A 236 3.26 -12.88 8.17
C LYS A 236 4.46 -13.83 8.14
N ARG A 237 5.15 -13.94 6.99
CA ARG A 237 6.37 -14.78 6.88
C ARG A 237 7.51 -14.28 7.78
N SER A 238 7.70 -12.96 7.84
CA SER A 238 8.72 -12.35 8.71
C SER A 238 8.42 -12.59 10.20
N CYS A 239 7.17 -12.53 10.64
CA CYS A 239 6.79 -12.81 12.03
C CYS A 239 6.92 -14.29 12.42
N THR A 240 6.74 -15.23 11.48
CA THR A 240 6.90 -16.67 11.77
C THR A 240 8.36 -17.11 11.83
N SER A 241 9.26 -16.37 11.18
CA SER A 241 10.69 -16.71 11.15
C SER A 241 11.45 -16.36 12.45
N ASP A 242 10.85 -15.57 13.33
CA ASP A 242 11.49 -15.04 14.55
C ASP A 242 11.21 -15.87 15.81
N LYS A 243 10.34 -16.90 15.71
CA LYS A 243 10.01 -17.83 16.82
C LYS A 243 10.73 -19.19 16.72
N GLY A 244 11.73 -19.28 15.86
CA GLY A 244 12.42 -20.53 15.51
C GLY A 244 13.86 -20.66 16.04
N LEU A 245 14.28 -19.81 16.98
CA LEU A 245 15.51 -19.99 17.76
C LEU A 245 15.20 -20.12 19.25
#